data_AF-A0A8C2NIT7-F1
#
_entry.id   AF-A0A8C2NIT7-F1
#
_cell.length_a   1.000
_cell.length_b   1.000
_cell.length_c   1.000
_cell.angle_alpha   90.00
_cell.angle_beta   90.00
_cell.angle_gamma   90.00
#
_symmetry.space_group_name_H-M   'P 1'
#
loop_
_entity.id
_entity.type
_entity.pdbx_description
1 polymer ?
#
loop_
_entity_poly.entity_id
_entity_poly.type
_entity_poly.pdbx_seq_one_letter_code
_entity_poly.pdbx_strand_id
1 'polypeptide(L)'
;ALASGDSPASAKPLLRWDEVPDDFVECFILSGYRRLPCTAQECLASVLKPTNETLNFWTHFIPLLLFLSKFCRLFFLSGRDVPFHHPWLLPLWCYASGVLLTFAMSCTAHVFSCLSLRLRAAFFYLDYASISYYGFGSTVAYYYYLLPGLSLLDARVMTSYVQQRLGWHVDCTGLIAAYRALVLPVAFVLAVACTVACCKSRTDWCSYPFALRTFVFVMPLSMACPIMLESWLFDLRGENPTLFVHFYRRYFWLVVAAFFNVSKIPERIQPGLFDIIGHSHQLFHIFTFLSIYDQVYYVEEGLRQFLKEPPDAPTFLGTVGYMLLLVVCLGLVIKKFLSNAEFYSKK
;
A
#
# COMPACT_ATOMS: atom_id res chain seq x y z
N ALA A 1 9.96 61.07 -10.44
CA ALA A 1 10.27 59.63 -10.33
C ALA A 1 9.98 59.20 -8.89
N LEU A 2 8.77 58.70 -8.64
CA LEU A 2 8.39 58.08 -7.38
C LEU A 2 8.37 56.58 -7.64
N ALA A 3 9.41 55.89 -7.18
CA ALA A 3 9.50 54.45 -7.25
C ALA A 3 8.44 53.86 -6.31
N SER A 4 7.36 53.34 -6.89
CA SER A 4 6.45 52.43 -6.21
C SER A 4 7.22 51.18 -5.87
N GLY A 5 7.57 51.02 -4.59
CA GLY A 5 8.10 49.77 -4.07
C GLY A 5 7.06 48.68 -4.22
N ASP A 6 7.26 47.78 -5.18
CA ASP A 6 6.58 46.49 -5.20
C ASP A 6 6.87 45.80 -3.87
N SER A 7 5.83 45.70 -3.04
CA SER A 7 5.87 44.84 -1.86
C SER A 7 6.16 43.42 -2.32
N PRO A 8 7.06 42.67 -1.65
CA PRO A 8 7.34 41.29 -2.02
C PRO A 8 6.00 40.54 -2.03
N ALA A 9 5.68 39.91 -3.16
CA ALA A 9 4.41 39.23 -3.42
C ALA A 9 3.94 38.50 -2.16
N SER A 10 2.96 39.08 -1.47
CA SER A 10 2.35 38.53 -0.27
C SER A 10 2.02 37.06 -0.55
N ALA A 11 2.62 36.15 0.21
CA ALA A 11 2.32 34.74 0.11
C ALA A 11 0.82 34.59 0.29
N LYS A 12 0.11 34.25 -0.80
CA LYS A 12 -1.35 34.16 -0.80
C LYS A 12 -1.80 33.27 0.37
N PRO A 13 -2.72 33.74 1.23
CA PRO A 13 -3.05 33.04 2.48
C PRO A 13 -3.64 31.65 2.22
N LEU A 14 -3.40 30.74 3.17
CA LEU A 14 -4.07 29.44 3.24
C LEU A 14 -5.53 29.64 3.63
N LEU A 15 -6.37 28.70 3.22
CA LEU A 15 -7.82 28.76 3.37
C LEU A 15 -8.28 27.94 4.59
N ARG A 16 -9.43 28.32 5.12
CA ARG A 16 -10.22 27.59 6.11
C ARG A 16 -11.17 26.60 5.44
N TRP A 17 -11.71 25.68 6.24
CA TRP A 17 -12.63 24.64 5.78
C TRP A 17 -13.90 25.20 5.12
N ASP A 18 -14.36 26.38 5.55
CA ASP A 18 -15.56 27.07 5.04
C ASP A 18 -15.30 27.88 3.76
N GLU A 19 -14.03 27.95 3.30
CA GLU A 19 -13.61 28.68 2.10
C GLU A 19 -13.30 27.75 0.92
N VAL A 20 -13.40 26.44 1.10
CA VAL A 20 -13.13 25.41 0.08
C VAL A 20 -14.39 24.59 -0.22
N PRO A 21 -14.49 23.96 -1.41
CA PRO A 21 -15.63 23.10 -1.72
C PRO A 21 -15.75 21.92 -0.74
N ASP A 22 -16.97 21.47 -0.46
CA ASP A 22 -17.23 20.38 0.50
C ASP A 22 -16.42 19.10 0.23
N ASP A 23 -16.26 18.71 -1.05
CA ASP A 23 -15.45 17.56 -1.49
C ASP A 23 -13.94 17.68 -1.19
N PHE A 24 -13.49 18.89 -0.84
CA PHE A 24 -12.11 19.22 -0.49
C PHE A 24 -11.86 19.21 1.02
N VAL A 25 -12.92 19.28 1.83
CA VAL A 25 -12.83 19.34 3.30
C VAL A 25 -12.48 17.96 3.87
N GLU A 26 -11.47 17.93 4.75
CA GLU A 26 -11.08 16.75 5.49
C GLU A 26 -11.68 16.79 6.91
N CYS A 27 -12.05 15.63 7.46
CA CYS A 27 -12.71 15.56 8.77
C CYS A 27 -11.85 16.19 9.88
N PHE A 28 -12.45 17.11 10.66
CA PHE A 28 -11.83 17.79 11.81
C PHE A 28 -10.64 18.70 11.50
N ILE A 29 -10.30 18.89 10.23
CA ILE A 29 -9.24 19.82 9.78
C ILE A 29 -9.89 21.16 9.44
N LEU A 30 -9.54 22.23 10.17
CA LEU A 30 -10.24 23.52 10.09
C LEU A 30 -9.54 24.56 9.22
N SER A 31 -8.25 24.39 8.95
CA SER A 31 -7.41 25.36 8.25
C SER A 31 -6.22 24.70 7.54
N GLY A 32 -5.40 25.50 6.87
CA GLY A 32 -4.20 25.03 6.18
C GLY A 32 -4.45 24.54 4.76
N TYR A 33 -5.68 24.72 4.23
CA TYR A 33 -6.04 24.31 2.89
C TYR A 33 -5.39 25.18 1.83
N ARG A 34 -4.96 24.54 0.73
CA ARG A 34 -4.48 25.24 -0.46
C ARG A 34 -5.65 25.71 -1.30
N ARG A 35 -5.44 26.80 -2.05
CA ARG A 35 -6.41 27.29 -3.03
C ARG A 35 -6.68 26.24 -4.10
N LEU A 36 -7.91 26.21 -4.58
CA LEU A 36 -8.34 25.42 -5.72
C LEU A 36 -9.02 26.38 -6.72
N PRO A 37 -8.57 26.46 -8.00
CA PRO A 37 -7.43 25.75 -8.58
C PRO A 37 -6.06 26.39 -8.26
N CYS A 38 -5.01 25.58 -8.31
CA CYS A 38 -3.61 25.97 -8.32
C CYS A 38 -2.93 25.54 -9.62
N THR A 39 -1.85 26.22 -9.99
CA THR A 39 -0.95 25.76 -11.06
C THR A 39 -0.05 24.63 -10.58
N ALA A 40 0.48 23.80 -11.49
CA ALA A 40 1.41 22.72 -11.13
C ALA A 40 2.69 23.24 -10.44
N GLN A 41 3.17 24.42 -10.82
CA GLN A 41 4.31 25.06 -10.16
C GLN A 41 3.98 25.49 -8.73
N GLU A 42 2.79 26.05 -8.50
CA GLU A 42 2.33 26.38 -7.15
C GLU A 42 2.14 25.12 -6.28
N CYS A 43 1.64 24.01 -6.85
CA CYS A 43 1.55 22.71 -6.17
C CYS A 43 2.93 22.22 -5.72
N LEU A 44 3.92 22.23 -6.61
CA LEU A 44 5.29 21.82 -6.29
C LEU A 44 5.93 22.74 -5.23
N ALA A 45 5.74 24.05 -5.36
CA ALA A 45 6.23 25.00 -4.35
C ALA A 45 5.54 24.82 -2.99
N SER A 46 4.32 24.26 -2.94
CA SER A 46 3.58 24.03 -1.69
C SER A 46 4.17 22.93 -0.82
N VAL A 47 5.00 22.04 -1.38
CA VAL A 47 5.73 20.99 -0.64
C VAL A 47 6.62 21.56 0.46
N LEU A 48 7.08 22.81 0.31
CA LEU A 48 7.92 23.50 1.30
C LEU A 48 7.14 24.50 2.18
N LYS A 49 5.81 24.60 2.00
CA LYS A 49 4.94 25.50 2.76
C LYS A 49 4.20 24.70 3.85
N PRO A 50 3.80 25.30 4.97
CA PRO A 50 3.08 24.59 6.03
C PRO A 50 1.59 24.47 5.68
N THR A 51 1.24 23.48 4.86
CA THR A 51 -0.15 23.17 4.46
C THR A 51 -0.61 21.89 5.13
N ASN A 52 -1.92 21.66 5.16
CA ASN A 52 -2.51 20.41 5.67
C ASN A 52 -2.06 19.14 4.91
N GLU A 53 -1.42 19.29 3.75
CA GLU A 53 -0.99 18.21 2.87
C GLU A 53 0.53 18.04 2.82
N THR A 54 1.27 18.96 3.45
CA THR A 54 2.74 19.02 3.37
C THR A 54 3.39 17.79 3.95
N LEU A 55 3.03 17.43 5.18
CA LEU A 55 3.58 16.23 5.79
C LEU A 55 3.01 14.96 5.19
N ASN A 56 1.76 14.94 4.69
CA ASN A 56 1.23 13.79 3.95
C ASN A 56 2.12 13.44 2.75
N PHE A 57 2.64 14.45 2.04
CA PHE A 57 3.64 14.26 0.99
C PHE A 57 4.98 13.76 1.55
N TRP A 58 5.57 14.46 2.52
CA TRP A 58 6.93 14.13 3.00
C TRP A 58 7.03 12.77 3.68
N THR A 59 5.99 12.36 4.41
CA THR A 59 5.93 11.03 5.06
C THR A 59 5.93 9.88 4.07
N HIS A 60 5.62 10.12 2.79
CA HIS A 60 5.71 9.11 1.73
C HIS A 60 6.87 9.36 0.75
N PHE A 61 7.26 10.62 0.52
CA PHE A 61 8.37 10.95 -0.37
C PHE A 61 9.71 10.50 0.18
N ILE A 62 9.95 10.64 1.49
CA ILE A 62 11.18 10.14 2.11
C ILE A 62 11.26 8.61 1.99
N PRO A 63 10.24 7.82 2.40
CA PRO A 63 10.21 6.38 2.15
C PRO A 63 10.38 5.98 0.68
N LEU A 64 9.79 6.73 -0.26
CA LEU A 64 9.98 6.47 -1.70
C LEU A 64 11.47 6.46 -2.07
N LEU A 65 12.23 7.47 -1.63
CA LEU A 65 13.68 7.54 -1.88
C LEU A 65 14.45 6.42 -1.16
N LEU A 66 14.05 6.08 0.07
CA LEU A 66 14.66 4.98 0.84
C LEU A 66 14.46 3.63 0.15
N PHE A 67 13.23 3.31 -0.27
CA PHE A 67 12.93 2.07 -0.96
C PHE A 67 13.52 2.02 -2.37
N LEU A 68 13.56 3.16 -3.08
CA LEU A 68 14.25 3.24 -4.36
C LEU A 68 15.74 2.91 -4.19
N SER A 69 16.41 3.50 -3.20
CA SER A 69 17.81 3.18 -2.90
C SER A 69 17.99 1.71 -2.51
N LYS A 70 17.09 1.17 -1.67
CA LYS A 70 17.12 -0.22 -1.21
C LYS A 70 16.97 -1.21 -2.38
N PHE A 71 15.98 -1.03 -3.24
CA PHE A 71 15.79 -1.90 -4.40
C PHE A 71 16.90 -1.73 -5.43
N CYS A 72 17.40 -0.51 -5.67
CA CYS A 72 18.57 -0.31 -6.52
C CYS A 72 19.80 -1.08 -6.00
N ARG A 73 20.05 -1.06 -4.68
CA ARG A 73 21.12 -1.85 -4.07
C ARG A 73 20.89 -3.35 -4.24
N LEU A 74 19.65 -3.82 -4.07
CA LEU A 74 19.31 -5.23 -4.14
C LEU A 74 19.45 -5.78 -5.56
N PHE A 75 18.93 -5.07 -6.58
CA PHE A 75 18.96 -5.52 -7.97
C PHE A 75 20.31 -5.34 -8.65
N PHE A 76 21.02 -4.25 -8.39
CA PHE A 76 22.19 -3.86 -9.20
C PHE A 76 23.53 -3.91 -8.47
N LEU A 77 23.55 -3.75 -7.14
CA LEU A 77 24.79 -3.67 -6.38
C LEU A 77 25.12 -4.95 -5.61
N SER A 78 24.08 -5.67 -5.17
CA SER A 78 24.22 -6.89 -4.36
C SER A 78 24.06 -8.17 -5.20
N GLY A 79 23.46 -8.10 -6.39
CA GLY A 79 23.20 -9.23 -7.27
C GLY A 79 24.41 -9.72 -8.07
N ARG A 80 25.60 -9.81 -7.46
CA ARG A 80 26.80 -10.28 -8.18
C ARG A 80 26.67 -11.71 -8.72
N ASP A 81 25.83 -12.53 -8.09
CA ASP A 81 25.65 -13.94 -8.46
C ASP A 81 24.43 -14.18 -9.37
N VAL A 82 23.47 -13.25 -9.41
CA VAL A 82 22.23 -13.38 -10.20
C VAL A 82 21.94 -12.09 -10.97
N PRO A 83 21.99 -12.11 -12.32
CA PRO A 83 21.69 -10.94 -13.13
C PRO A 83 20.28 -10.36 -12.86
N PHE A 84 20.13 -9.04 -12.93
CA PHE A 84 18.85 -8.36 -12.62
C PHE A 84 17.65 -8.81 -13.47
N HIS A 85 17.91 -9.38 -14.66
CA HIS A 85 16.90 -9.87 -15.61
C HIS A 85 16.59 -11.36 -15.42
N HIS A 86 17.23 -12.03 -14.46
CA HIS A 86 17.03 -13.45 -14.21
C HIS A 86 15.58 -13.73 -13.76
N PRO A 87 14.91 -14.79 -14.25
CA PRO A 87 13.53 -15.12 -13.89
C PRO A 87 13.26 -15.23 -12.39
N TRP A 88 14.26 -15.66 -11.61
CA TRP A 88 14.20 -15.72 -10.14
C TRP A 88 13.88 -14.38 -9.47
N LEU A 89 14.20 -13.25 -10.13
CA LEU A 89 13.96 -11.90 -9.60
C LEU A 89 12.64 -11.30 -10.07
N LEU A 90 11.86 -11.98 -10.93
CA LEU A 90 10.56 -11.47 -11.40
C LEU A 90 9.56 -11.20 -10.26
N PRO A 91 9.40 -12.08 -9.25
CA PRO A 91 8.54 -11.78 -8.10
C PRO A 91 9.03 -10.56 -7.30
N LEU A 92 10.35 -10.41 -7.13
CA LEU A 92 10.94 -9.23 -6.49
C LEU A 92 10.66 -7.95 -7.29
N TRP A 93 10.72 -7.99 -8.63
CA TRP A 93 10.36 -6.85 -9.48
C TRP A 93 8.89 -6.44 -9.30
N CYS A 94 7.98 -7.42 -9.24
CA CYS A 94 6.56 -7.17 -8.99
C CYS A 94 6.31 -6.52 -7.62
N TYR A 95 7.04 -6.97 -6.60
CA TYR A 95 6.96 -6.40 -5.26
C TYR A 95 7.56 -4.98 -5.19
N ALA A 96 8.76 -4.81 -5.75
CA ALA A 96 9.46 -3.53 -5.75
C ALA A 96 8.68 -2.45 -6.51
N SER A 97 8.14 -2.79 -7.70
CA SER A 97 7.28 -1.87 -8.45
C SER A 97 6.05 -1.47 -7.63
N GLY A 98 5.43 -2.43 -6.91
CA GLY A 98 4.27 -2.16 -6.08
C GLY A 98 4.57 -1.20 -4.94
N VAL A 99 5.64 -1.45 -4.18
CA VAL A 99 6.08 -0.57 -3.10
C VAL A 99 6.34 0.84 -3.64
N LEU A 100 7.13 0.98 -4.70
CA LEU A 100 7.48 2.28 -5.28
C LEU A 100 6.25 3.03 -5.81
N LEU A 101 5.36 2.34 -6.54
CA LEU A 101 4.14 2.94 -7.07
C LEU A 101 3.20 3.42 -5.97
N THR A 102 3.09 2.68 -4.86
CA THR A 102 2.24 3.09 -3.73
C THR A 102 2.67 4.43 -3.16
N PHE A 103 3.95 4.58 -2.85
CA PHE A 103 4.46 5.86 -2.33
C PHE A 103 4.41 6.96 -3.38
N ALA A 104 4.74 6.67 -4.65
CA ALA A 104 4.73 7.67 -5.72
C ALA A 104 3.32 8.19 -6.04
N MET A 105 2.32 7.31 -6.12
CA MET A 105 0.94 7.71 -6.40
C MET A 105 0.32 8.48 -5.24
N SER A 106 0.62 8.09 -4.00
CA SER A 106 0.20 8.87 -2.84
C SER A 106 0.84 10.26 -2.80
N CYS A 107 2.15 10.38 -3.05
CA CYS A 107 2.83 11.68 -3.18
C CYS A 107 2.18 12.56 -4.26
N THR A 108 1.88 11.96 -5.41
CA THR A 108 1.22 12.65 -6.54
C THR A 108 -0.16 13.15 -6.14
N ALA A 109 -0.95 12.32 -5.46
CA ALA A 109 -2.27 12.70 -4.97
C ALA A 109 -2.21 13.89 -4.01
N HIS A 110 -1.33 13.85 -3.00
CA HIS A 110 -1.25 14.92 -2.02
C HIS A 110 -0.64 16.22 -2.58
N VAL A 111 0.33 16.16 -3.51
CA VAL A 111 0.89 17.38 -4.11
C VAL A 111 -0.08 18.03 -5.08
N PHE A 112 -0.70 17.25 -5.97
CA PHE A 112 -1.50 17.78 -7.07
C PHE A 112 -3.01 17.77 -6.81
N SER A 113 -3.47 17.48 -5.58
CA SER A 113 -4.89 17.50 -5.22
C SER A 113 -5.57 18.86 -5.40
N CYS A 114 -4.80 19.96 -5.48
CA CYS A 114 -5.34 21.30 -5.69
C CYS A 114 -5.30 21.82 -7.14
N LEU A 115 -4.99 20.99 -8.14
CA LEU A 115 -5.03 21.40 -9.55
C LEU A 115 -6.46 21.63 -10.06
N SER A 116 -7.35 20.66 -9.81
CA SER A 116 -8.79 20.73 -10.10
C SER A 116 -9.51 19.59 -9.35
N LEU A 117 -10.82 19.71 -9.14
CA LEU A 117 -11.62 18.64 -8.51
C LEU A 117 -11.53 17.32 -9.27
N ARG A 118 -11.50 17.38 -10.61
CA ARG A 118 -11.37 16.19 -11.47
C ARG A 118 -10.02 15.51 -11.31
N LEU A 119 -8.93 16.27 -11.33
CA LEU A 119 -7.58 15.72 -11.16
C LEU A 119 -7.39 15.21 -9.73
N ARG A 120 -7.95 15.88 -8.72
CA ARG A 120 -8.01 15.37 -7.34
C ARG A 120 -8.61 13.97 -7.30
N ALA A 121 -9.81 13.79 -7.88
CA ALA A 121 -10.45 12.47 -7.94
C ALA A 121 -9.57 11.43 -8.66
N ALA A 122 -9.00 11.78 -9.81
CA ALA A 122 -8.14 10.88 -10.57
C ALA A 122 -6.90 10.44 -9.78
N PHE A 123 -6.18 11.36 -9.14
CA PHE A 123 -4.98 11.01 -8.39
C PHE A 123 -5.29 10.15 -7.15
N PHE A 124 -6.37 10.43 -6.44
CA PHE A 124 -6.76 9.58 -5.31
C PHE A 124 -7.27 8.20 -5.74
N TYR A 125 -7.93 8.07 -6.90
CA TYR A 125 -8.26 6.74 -7.44
C TYR A 125 -7.01 5.95 -7.82
N LEU A 126 -6.00 6.63 -8.40
CA LEU A 126 -4.71 6.02 -8.68
C LEU A 126 -3.97 5.61 -7.40
N ASP A 127 -4.06 6.42 -6.34
CA ASP A 127 -3.50 6.11 -5.02
C ASP A 127 -4.13 4.83 -4.46
N TYR A 128 -5.46 4.72 -4.44
CA TYR A 128 -6.13 3.48 -4.00
C TYR A 128 -5.79 2.26 -4.87
N ALA A 129 -5.71 2.44 -6.19
CA ALA A 129 -5.33 1.36 -7.09
C ALA A 129 -3.89 0.90 -6.85
N SER A 130 -2.98 1.82 -6.52
CA SER A 130 -1.58 1.49 -6.24
C SER A 130 -1.42 0.64 -4.98
N ILE A 131 -2.22 0.89 -3.93
CA ILE A 131 -2.25 0.06 -2.72
C ILE A 131 -2.68 -1.39 -3.05
N SER A 132 -3.72 -1.56 -3.87
CA SER A 132 -4.16 -2.89 -4.34
C SER A 132 -3.10 -3.58 -5.20
N TYR A 133 -2.45 -2.83 -6.10
CA TYR A 133 -1.36 -3.34 -6.94
C TYR A 133 -0.17 -3.81 -6.09
N TYR A 134 0.22 -3.03 -5.07
CA TYR A 134 1.22 -3.42 -4.09
C TYR A 134 0.82 -4.66 -3.31
N GLY A 135 -0.41 -4.72 -2.81
CA GLY A 135 -0.92 -5.89 -2.10
C GLY A 135 -0.79 -7.15 -2.94
N PHE A 136 -1.13 -7.07 -4.23
CA PHE A 136 -0.98 -8.19 -5.15
C PHE A 136 0.49 -8.53 -5.45
N GLY A 137 1.34 -7.53 -5.71
CA GLY A 137 2.78 -7.74 -5.90
C GLY A 137 3.46 -8.36 -4.68
N SER A 138 3.02 -7.99 -3.48
CA SER A 138 3.41 -8.65 -2.24
C SER A 138 2.99 -10.11 -2.20
N THR A 139 1.75 -10.44 -2.61
CA THR A 139 1.28 -11.82 -2.68
C THR A 139 2.10 -12.64 -3.67
N VAL A 140 2.47 -12.07 -4.82
CA VAL A 140 3.36 -12.73 -5.80
C VAL A 140 4.73 -13.04 -5.17
N ALA A 141 5.37 -12.08 -4.50
CA ALA A 141 6.64 -12.34 -3.83
C ALA A 141 6.51 -13.42 -2.73
N TYR A 142 5.42 -13.40 -1.96
CA TYR A 142 5.18 -14.39 -0.90
C TYR A 142 4.99 -15.78 -1.48
N TYR A 143 4.21 -15.88 -2.55
CA TYR A 143 3.91 -17.13 -3.23
C TYR A 143 5.19 -17.86 -3.69
N TYR A 144 6.17 -17.12 -4.22
CA TYR A 144 7.40 -17.71 -4.74
C TYR A 144 8.50 -17.86 -3.69
N TYR A 145 8.70 -16.87 -2.82
CA TYR A 145 9.86 -16.85 -1.94
C TYR A 145 9.59 -17.40 -0.54
N LEU A 146 8.34 -17.41 -0.07
CA LEU A 146 8.03 -17.69 1.34
C LEU A 146 7.18 -18.95 1.49
N LEU A 147 6.07 -19.04 0.76
CA LEU A 147 5.12 -20.16 0.90
C LEU A 147 5.75 -21.55 0.68
N PRO A 148 6.70 -21.76 -0.27
CA PRO A 148 7.31 -23.08 -0.45
C PRO A 148 8.17 -23.53 0.74
N GLY A 149 8.66 -22.59 1.55
CA GLY A 149 9.49 -22.88 2.73
C GLY A 149 8.70 -23.11 4.02
N LEU A 150 7.36 -23.01 4.00
CA LEU A 150 6.54 -23.23 5.19
C LEU A 150 6.20 -24.71 5.36
N SER A 151 6.47 -25.25 6.55
CA SER A 151 6.09 -26.61 6.95
C SER A 151 4.59 -26.84 6.88
N LEU A 152 3.79 -25.79 7.17
CA LEU A 152 2.35 -25.77 7.05
C LEU A 152 1.87 -26.17 5.65
N LEU A 153 2.63 -25.77 4.64
CA LEU A 153 2.30 -25.99 3.24
C LEU A 153 3.08 -27.16 2.64
N ASP A 154 3.80 -27.95 3.44
CA ASP A 154 4.31 -29.25 3.03
C ASP A 154 3.28 -30.33 3.39
N ALA A 155 2.73 -30.99 2.36
CA ALA A 155 1.71 -32.02 2.53
C ALA A 155 2.21 -33.22 3.34
N ARG A 156 3.49 -33.59 3.25
CA ARG A 156 4.05 -34.73 4.00
C ARG A 156 4.14 -34.39 5.48
N VAL A 157 4.62 -33.19 5.78
CA VAL A 157 4.75 -32.70 7.16
C VAL A 157 3.37 -32.51 7.77
N MET A 158 2.44 -31.86 7.06
CA MET A 158 1.10 -31.58 7.57
C MET A 158 0.26 -32.85 7.75
N THR A 159 0.26 -33.78 6.80
CA THR A 159 -0.44 -35.06 6.94
C THR A 159 0.11 -35.85 8.15
N SER A 160 1.44 -35.88 8.31
CA SER A 160 2.07 -36.53 9.48
C SER A 160 1.70 -35.84 10.79
N TYR A 161 1.69 -34.51 10.82
CA TYR A 161 1.31 -33.71 11.97
C TYR A 161 -0.14 -33.96 12.39
N VAL A 162 -1.09 -33.91 11.44
CA VAL A 162 -2.52 -34.14 11.69
C VAL A 162 -2.76 -35.57 12.18
N GLN A 163 -2.09 -36.55 11.60
CA GLN A 163 -2.21 -37.95 12.02
C GLN A 163 -1.65 -38.18 13.43
N GLN A 164 -0.45 -37.67 13.73
CA GLN A 164 0.23 -37.91 15.00
C GLN A 164 -0.32 -37.07 16.16
N ARG A 165 -0.69 -35.80 15.92
CA ARG A 165 -1.10 -34.87 16.97
C ARG A 165 -2.61 -34.81 17.15
N LEU A 166 -3.38 -34.94 16.08
CA LEU A 166 -4.86 -34.83 16.12
C LEU A 166 -5.55 -36.19 15.98
N GLY A 167 -4.84 -37.25 15.60
CA GLY A 167 -5.40 -38.60 15.42
C GLY A 167 -6.28 -38.74 14.16
N TRP A 168 -6.26 -37.74 13.27
CA TRP A 168 -7.09 -37.72 12.07
C TRP A 168 -6.33 -38.31 10.87
N HIS A 169 -6.96 -39.23 10.15
CA HIS A 169 -6.40 -39.87 8.96
C HIS A 169 -6.80 -39.08 7.70
N VAL A 170 -6.34 -37.82 7.62
CA VAL A 170 -6.66 -36.92 6.50
C VAL A 170 -5.41 -36.70 5.66
N ASP A 171 -5.49 -37.00 4.36
CA ASP A 171 -4.44 -36.62 3.41
C ASP A 171 -4.59 -35.13 3.04
N CYS A 172 -3.61 -34.33 3.45
CA CYS A 172 -3.60 -32.89 3.21
C CYS A 172 -3.12 -32.50 1.80
N THR A 173 -2.68 -33.45 0.97
CA THR A 173 -2.11 -33.18 -0.37
C THR A 173 -3.06 -32.38 -1.26
N GLY A 174 -4.32 -32.81 -1.37
CA GLY A 174 -5.32 -32.13 -2.21
C GLY A 174 -5.66 -30.72 -1.71
N LEU A 175 -5.77 -30.53 -0.39
CA LEU A 175 -6.11 -29.24 0.22
C LEU A 175 -4.98 -28.21 0.02
N ILE A 176 -3.73 -28.62 0.24
CA ILE A 176 -2.57 -27.76 0.06
C ILE A 176 -2.37 -27.43 -1.43
N ALA A 177 -2.54 -28.41 -2.33
CA ALA A 177 -2.49 -28.16 -3.77
C ALA A 177 -3.57 -27.16 -4.22
N ALA A 178 -4.80 -27.32 -3.73
CA ALA A 178 -5.89 -26.40 -4.01
C ALA A 178 -5.60 -24.99 -3.48
N TYR A 179 -5.08 -24.87 -2.25
CA TYR A 179 -4.65 -23.60 -1.68
C TYR A 179 -3.62 -22.91 -2.58
N ARG A 180 -2.52 -23.60 -2.91
CA ARG A 180 -1.45 -23.08 -3.79
C ARG A 180 -2.00 -22.62 -5.15
N ALA A 181 -2.90 -23.39 -5.76
CA ALA A 181 -3.51 -23.02 -7.03
C ALA A 181 -4.43 -21.78 -6.94
N LEU A 182 -5.08 -21.56 -5.80
CA LEU A 182 -6.07 -20.49 -5.61
C LEU A 182 -5.51 -19.19 -5.03
N VAL A 183 -4.34 -19.19 -4.38
CA VAL A 183 -3.77 -17.98 -3.74
C VAL A 183 -3.70 -16.80 -4.71
N LEU A 184 -3.07 -16.96 -5.88
CA LEU A 184 -2.88 -15.86 -6.83
C LEU A 184 -4.22 -15.40 -7.46
N PRO A 185 -5.10 -16.29 -7.98
CA PRO A 185 -6.41 -15.87 -8.50
C PRO A 185 -7.28 -15.17 -7.46
N VAL A 186 -7.34 -15.68 -6.22
CA VAL A 186 -8.14 -15.06 -5.15
C VAL A 186 -7.57 -13.69 -4.78
N ALA A 187 -6.24 -13.58 -4.64
CA ALA A 187 -5.59 -12.29 -4.37
C ALA A 187 -5.84 -11.27 -5.50
N PHE A 188 -5.84 -11.70 -6.76
CA PHE A 188 -6.15 -10.85 -7.90
C PHE A 188 -7.58 -10.29 -7.82
N VAL A 189 -8.57 -11.16 -7.57
CA VAL A 189 -9.98 -10.75 -7.43
C VAL A 189 -10.14 -9.81 -6.25
N LEU A 190 -9.50 -10.09 -5.11
CA LEU A 190 -9.53 -9.23 -3.94
C LEU A 190 -8.92 -7.84 -4.24
N ALA A 191 -7.80 -7.76 -4.97
CA ALA A 191 -7.19 -6.49 -5.34
C ALA A 191 -8.15 -5.61 -6.17
N VAL A 192 -8.79 -6.19 -7.19
CA VAL A 192 -9.78 -5.49 -8.02
C VAL A 192 -11.01 -5.08 -7.19
N ALA A 193 -11.54 -5.99 -6.38
CA ALA A 193 -12.70 -5.72 -5.53
C ALA A 193 -12.41 -4.60 -4.51
N CYS A 194 -11.23 -4.59 -3.91
CA CYS A 194 -10.81 -3.54 -2.98
C CYS A 194 -10.70 -2.18 -3.68
N THR A 195 -10.16 -2.11 -4.91
CA THR A 195 -10.12 -0.85 -5.66
C THR A 195 -11.52 -0.37 -6.03
N VAL A 196 -12.42 -1.26 -6.47
CA VAL A 196 -13.82 -0.92 -6.73
C VAL A 196 -14.50 -0.37 -5.48
N ALA A 197 -14.33 -1.02 -4.33
CA ALA A 197 -14.86 -0.57 -3.05
C ALA A 197 -14.31 0.82 -2.67
N CYS A 198 -12.99 1.03 -2.78
CA CYS A 198 -12.36 2.31 -2.49
C CYS A 198 -12.88 3.43 -3.41
N CYS A 199 -12.98 3.19 -4.72
CA CYS A 199 -13.55 4.17 -5.65
C CYS A 199 -15.02 4.47 -5.36
N LYS A 200 -15.83 3.45 -5.09
CA LYS A 200 -17.25 3.59 -4.74
C LYS A 200 -17.46 4.39 -3.45
N SER A 201 -16.59 4.20 -2.45
CA SER A 201 -16.63 4.96 -1.19
C SER A 201 -16.37 6.46 -1.34
N ARG A 202 -15.94 6.91 -2.51
CA ARG A 202 -15.69 8.31 -2.82
C ARG A 202 -16.81 8.93 -3.66
N THR A 203 -17.53 8.13 -4.45
CA THR A 203 -18.66 8.62 -5.25
C THR A 203 -19.98 8.58 -4.53
N ASP A 204 -20.18 7.58 -3.66
CA ASP A 204 -21.45 7.35 -3.00
C ASP A 204 -21.40 7.87 -1.56
N TRP A 205 -22.52 8.41 -1.08
CA TRP A 205 -22.71 8.74 0.33
C TRP A 205 -22.62 7.45 1.16
N CYS A 206 -21.43 7.20 1.71
CA CYS A 206 -21.16 6.07 2.59
C CYS A 206 -21.10 6.59 4.03
N SER A 207 -21.80 5.93 4.97
CA SER A 207 -21.78 6.34 6.38
C SER A 207 -20.40 6.18 7.03
N TYR A 208 -19.58 5.23 6.53
CA TYR A 208 -18.24 4.95 7.07
C TYR A 208 -17.22 4.69 5.94
N PRO A 209 -16.91 5.70 5.10
CA PRO A 209 -16.05 5.51 3.93
C PRO A 209 -14.63 5.10 4.34
N PHE A 210 -14.14 5.58 5.48
CA PHE A 210 -12.83 5.24 6.01
C PHE A 210 -12.71 3.77 6.43
N ALA A 211 -13.77 3.18 7.01
CA ALA A 211 -13.79 1.77 7.35
C ALA A 211 -13.77 0.89 6.08
N LEU A 212 -14.54 1.28 5.05
CA LEU A 212 -14.54 0.59 3.76
C LEU A 212 -13.19 0.70 3.03
N ARG A 213 -12.53 1.87 3.09
CA ARG A 213 -11.17 2.05 2.53
C ARG A 213 -10.12 1.27 3.31
N THR A 214 -10.30 1.11 4.63
CA THR A 214 -9.45 0.26 5.48
C THR A 214 -9.62 -1.23 5.17
N PHE A 215 -10.71 -1.64 4.51
CA PHE A 215 -10.91 -3.00 4.03
C PHE A 215 -9.84 -3.45 3.01
N VAL A 216 -9.11 -2.52 2.38
CA VAL A 216 -7.94 -2.84 1.54
C VAL A 216 -6.88 -3.65 2.32
N PHE A 217 -6.85 -3.53 3.66
CA PHE A 217 -5.94 -4.31 4.51
C PHE A 217 -6.31 -5.78 4.65
N VAL A 218 -7.52 -6.20 4.26
CA VAL A 218 -7.93 -7.60 4.25
C VAL A 218 -7.01 -8.44 3.37
N MET A 219 -6.49 -7.88 2.28
CA MET A 219 -5.53 -8.57 1.41
C MET A 219 -4.17 -8.84 2.12
N PRO A 220 -3.48 -7.85 2.70
CA PRO A 220 -2.31 -8.10 3.55
C PRO A 220 -2.56 -9.05 4.74
N LEU A 221 -3.75 -9.00 5.34
CA LEU A 221 -4.14 -9.88 6.45
C LEU A 221 -4.41 -11.32 6.00
N SER A 222 -5.01 -11.55 4.84
CA SER A 222 -5.25 -12.91 4.33
C SER A 222 -3.93 -13.64 4.09
N MET A 223 -2.92 -12.92 3.59
CA MET A 223 -1.55 -13.44 3.42
C MET A 223 -0.79 -13.63 4.73
N ALA A 224 -1.28 -13.08 5.85
CA ALA A 224 -0.72 -13.32 7.18
C ALA A 224 -1.00 -14.73 7.67
N CYS A 225 -2.17 -15.26 7.31
CA CYS A 225 -2.74 -16.45 7.91
C CYS A 225 -1.81 -17.67 7.85
N PRO A 226 -1.20 -18.04 6.69
CA PRO A 226 -0.30 -19.20 6.65
C PRO A 226 0.92 -19.05 7.55
N ILE A 227 1.52 -17.86 7.60
CA ILE A 227 2.74 -17.63 8.40
C ILE A 227 2.41 -17.52 9.89
N MET A 228 1.24 -16.97 10.25
CA MET A 228 0.74 -16.99 11.62
C MET A 228 0.48 -18.43 12.09
N LEU A 229 -0.13 -19.26 11.25
CA LEU A 229 -0.37 -20.67 11.55
C LEU A 229 0.93 -21.46 11.65
N GLU A 230 1.91 -21.22 10.76
CA GLU A 230 3.26 -21.77 10.85
C GLU A 230 3.87 -21.44 12.22
N SER A 231 3.82 -20.15 12.62
CA SER A 231 4.39 -19.72 13.89
C SER A 231 3.74 -20.35 15.10
N TRP A 232 2.47 -20.73 15.02
CA TRP A 232 1.76 -21.35 16.14
C TRP A 232 1.92 -22.87 16.19
N LEU A 233 1.97 -23.53 15.02
CA LEU A 233 2.02 -24.99 14.92
C LEU A 233 3.44 -25.56 14.92
N PHE A 234 4.41 -24.84 14.36
CA PHE A 234 5.77 -25.33 14.10
C PHE A 234 6.88 -24.49 14.79
N ASP A 235 6.53 -23.66 15.77
CA ASP A 235 7.47 -22.86 16.57
C ASP A 235 8.48 -22.03 15.74
N LEU A 236 7.97 -21.19 14.85
CA LEU A 236 8.77 -20.23 14.08
C LEU A 236 9.65 -19.33 14.98
N ARG A 237 9.24 -19.11 16.24
CA ARG A 237 10.00 -18.31 17.22
C ARG A 237 11.31 -19.00 17.58
N GLY A 238 11.31 -20.31 17.77
CA GLY A 238 12.49 -21.10 18.06
C GLY A 238 13.42 -21.24 16.85
N GLU A 239 12.85 -21.47 15.66
CA GLU A 239 13.65 -21.72 14.45
C GLU A 239 14.22 -20.44 13.82
N ASN A 240 13.44 -19.36 13.79
CA ASN A 240 13.85 -18.10 13.18
C ASN A 240 13.33 -16.88 13.96
N PRO A 241 13.97 -16.53 15.09
CA PRO A 241 13.48 -15.48 16.00
C PRO A 241 13.42 -14.10 15.35
N THR A 242 14.34 -13.81 14.43
CA THR A 242 14.37 -12.55 13.68
C THR A 242 13.14 -12.45 12.77
N LEU A 243 12.85 -13.52 12.02
CA LEU A 243 11.68 -13.59 11.16
C LEU A 243 10.38 -13.42 11.97
N PHE A 244 10.27 -14.10 13.10
CA PHE A 244 9.15 -13.94 14.03
C PHE A 244 8.94 -12.47 14.41
N VAL A 245 10.00 -11.78 14.89
CA VAL A 245 9.89 -10.38 15.32
C VAL A 245 9.43 -9.46 14.19
N HIS A 246 10.06 -9.53 13.02
CA HIS A 246 9.71 -8.67 11.89
C HIS A 246 8.30 -8.95 11.37
N PHE A 247 7.86 -10.22 11.36
CA PHE A 247 6.52 -10.60 10.95
C PHE A 247 5.45 -10.00 11.88
N TYR A 248 5.54 -10.26 13.18
CA TYR A 248 4.54 -9.74 14.14
C TYR A 248 4.57 -8.22 14.25
N ARG A 249 5.77 -7.61 14.17
CA ARG A 249 5.93 -6.16 14.19
C ARG A 249 5.28 -5.49 12.98
N ARG A 250 5.40 -6.08 11.78
CA ARG A 250 4.69 -5.61 10.58
C ARG A 250 3.17 -5.55 10.79
N TYR A 251 2.56 -6.61 11.32
CA TYR A 251 1.12 -6.64 11.54
C TYR A 251 0.67 -5.74 12.68
N PHE A 252 1.49 -5.58 13.72
CA PHE A 252 1.28 -4.56 14.73
C PHE A 252 1.19 -3.17 14.11
N TRP A 253 2.18 -2.77 13.28
CA TRP A 253 2.14 -1.48 12.58
C TRP A 253 0.92 -1.33 11.66
N LEU A 254 0.51 -2.40 10.99
CA LEU A 254 -0.68 -2.40 10.13
C LEU A 254 -1.96 -2.10 10.92
N VAL A 255 -2.12 -2.71 12.10
CA VAL A 255 -3.27 -2.47 13.00
C VAL A 255 -3.24 -1.05 13.54
N VAL A 256 -2.05 -0.55 13.93
CA VAL A 256 -1.89 0.83 14.40
C VAL A 256 -2.23 1.83 13.29
N ALA A 257 -1.79 1.58 12.05
CA ALA A 257 -2.16 2.41 10.90
C ALA A 257 -3.69 2.43 10.69
N ALA A 258 -4.33 1.27 10.68
CA ALA A 258 -5.78 1.15 10.54
C ALA A 258 -6.53 1.91 11.66
N PHE A 259 -6.03 1.83 12.90
CA PHE A 259 -6.59 2.57 14.04
C PHE A 259 -6.60 4.08 13.78
N PHE A 260 -5.48 4.67 13.35
CA PHE A 260 -5.42 6.11 13.07
C PHE A 260 -6.34 6.49 11.90
N ASN A 261 -6.31 5.74 10.81
CA ASN A 261 -7.13 6.03 9.64
C ASN A 261 -8.64 6.02 9.94
N VAL A 262 -9.10 5.08 10.79
CA VAL A 262 -10.54 4.95 11.13
C VAL A 262 -10.95 5.92 12.23
N SER A 263 -10.15 6.08 13.29
CA SER A 263 -10.53 6.86 14.47
C SER A 263 -10.49 8.37 14.26
N LYS A 264 -9.63 8.85 13.34
CA LYS A 264 -9.31 10.28 13.13
C LYS A 264 -8.75 10.99 14.37
N ILE A 265 -8.07 10.23 15.23
CA ILE A 265 -7.35 10.75 16.40
C ILE A 265 -5.93 11.15 15.96
N PRO A 266 -5.38 12.30 16.41
CA PRO A 266 -5.87 13.18 17.47
C PRO A 266 -6.75 14.35 17.05
N GLU A 267 -6.88 14.64 15.75
CA GLU A 267 -7.62 15.81 15.23
C GLU A 267 -9.10 15.81 15.62
N ARG A 268 -9.70 14.64 15.82
CA ARG A 268 -11.06 14.49 16.34
C ARG A 268 -11.22 14.97 17.79
N ILE A 269 -10.18 14.83 18.61
CA ILE A 269 -10.20 15.22 20.03
C ILE A 269 -10.01 16.72 20.16
N GLN A 270 -9.10 17.29 19.35
CA GLN A 270 -8.83 18.73 19.35
C GLN A 270 -8.78 19.27 17.91
N PRO A 271 -9.96 19.57 17.32
CA PRO A 271 -10.04 20.14 15.97
C PRO A 271 -9.29 21.47 15.87
N GLY A 272 -8.57 21.69 14.77
CA GLY A 272 -7.79 22.90 14.53
C GLY A 272 -6.32 22.83 15.00
N LEU A 273 -6.00 22.06 16.04
CA LEU A 273 -4.62 21.99 16.56
C LEU A 273 -3.69 21.22 15.62
N PHE A 274 -4.22 20.14 15.02
CA PHE A 274 -3.46 19.19 14.20
C PHE A 274 -3.63 19.45 12.70
N ASP A 275 -4.09 20.63 12.30
CA ASP A 275 -4.42 20.94 10.89
C ASP A 275 -3.24 20.80 9.93
N ILE A 276 -2.02 21.07 10.41
CA ILE A 276 -0.78 21.04 9.61
C ILE A 276 0.10 19.85 10.01
N ILE A 277 0.17 19.52 11.30
CA ILE A 277 1.10 18.52 11.85
C ILE A 277 0.36 17.59 12.80
N GLY A 278 0.57 16.29 12.63
CA GLY A 278 0.22 15.24 13.58
C GLY A 278 -1.20 14.71 13.46
N HIS A 279 -1.97 15.09 12.44
CA HIS A 279 -3.29 14.47 12.22
C HIS A 279 -3.18 13.01 11.77
N SER A 280 -4.26 12.27 11.95
CA SER A 280 -4.33 10.82 11.82
C SER A 280 -3.85 10.29 10.47
N HIS A 281 -4.07 11.04 9.39
CA HIS A 281 -3.65 10.64 8.04
C HIS A 281 -2.12 10.65 7.89
N GLN A 282 -1.43 11.59 8.54
CA GLN A 282 0.03 11.60 8.60
C GLN A 282 0.56 10.41 9.41
N LEU A 283 -0.07 10.14 10.55
CA LEU A 283 0.28 9.00 11.39
C LEU A 283 0.04 7.68 10.65
N PHE A 284 -1.07 7.58 9.94
CA PHE A 284 -1.38 6.47 9.04
C PHE A 284 -0.24 6.23 8.04
N HIS A 285 0.22 7.26 7.32
CA HIS A 285 1.36 7.17 6.40
C HIS A 285 2.65 6.66 7.06
N ILE A 286 2.94 7.14 8.28
CA ILE A 286 4.15 6.74 9.00
C ILE A 286 4.08 5.25 9.37
N PHE A 287 2.96 4.78 9.89
CA PHE A 287 2.82 3.38 10.31
C PHE A 287 2.68 2.41 9.13
N THR A 288 2.08 2.82 8.01
CA THR A 288 2.10 2.01 6.77
C THR A 288 3.52 1.89 6.22
N PHE A 289 4.32 2.96 6.26
CA PHE A 289 5.74 2.91 5.92
C PHE A 289 6.49 1.89 6.80
N LEU A 290 6.34 1.95 8.12
CA LEU A 290 7.01 1.01 9.04
C LEU A 290 6.61 -0.45 8.77
N SER A 291 5.34 -0.68 8.46
CA SER A 291 4.84 -2.01 8.06
C SER A 291 5.51 -2.51 6.77
N ILE A 292 5.62 -1.67 5.75
CA ILE A 292 6.29 -2.03 4.49
C ILE A 292 7.80 -2.24 4.73
N TYR A 293 8.43 -1.42 5.58
CA TYR A 293 9.85 -1.55 5.91
C TYR A 293 10.17 -2.93 6.52
N ASP A 294 9.38 -3.36 7.50
CA ASP A 294 9.51 -4.70 8.09
C ASP A 294 9.21 -5.81 7.07
N GLN A 295 8.27 -5.57 6.16
CA GLN A 295 7.97 -6.51 5.10
C GLN A 295 9.13 -6.72 4.13
N VAL A 296 9.82 -5.64 3.73
CA VAL A 296 10.95 -5.72 2.79
C VAL A 296 12.05 -6.59 3.36
N TYR A 297 12.35 -6.46 4.65
CA TYR A 297 13.34 -7.30 5.33
C TYR A 297 13.00 -8.78 5.21
N TYR A 298 11.74 -9.13 5.45
CA TYR A 298 11.27 -10.50 5.35
C TYR A 298 11.28 -11.04 3.91
N VAL A 299 10.84 -10.26 2.92
CA VAL A 299 10.90 -10.65 1.51
C VAL A 299 12.34 -10.88 1.05
N GLU A 300 13.28 -10.06 1.52
CA GLU A 300 14.70 -10.23 1.23
C GLU A 300 15.26 -11.53 1.84
N GLU A 301 14.87 -11.89 3.06
CA GLU A 301 15.29 -13.16 3.67
C GLU A 301 14.70 -14.36 2.94
N GLY A 302 13.43 -14.30 2.55
CA GLY A 302 12.79 -15.34 1.74
C GLY A 302 13.47 -15.51 0.38
N LEU A 303 13.85 -14.40 -0.28
CA LEU A 303 14.65 -14.45 -1.51
C LEU A 303 16.00 -15.14 -1.27
N ARG A 304 16.70 -14.83 -0.18
CA ARG A 304 17.99 -15.48 0.12
C ARG A 304 17.84 -16.98 0.32
N GLN A 305 16.77 -17.42 0.99
CA GLN A 305 16.49 -18.85 1.17
C GLN A 305 16.15 -19.52 -0.17
N PHE A 306 15.28 -18.89 -0.96
CA PHE A 306 14.92 -19.34 -2.30
C PHE A 306 16.15 -19.52 -3.21
N LEU A 307 17.13 -18.62 -3.13
CA LEU A 307 18.34 -18.69 -3.96
C LEU A 307 19.32 -19.81 -3.54
N LYS A 308 19.23 -20.35 -2.32
CA LYS A 308 20.06 -21.48 -1.89
C LYS A 308 19.63 -22.79 -2.56
N GLU A 309 18.33 -23.03 -2.61
CA GLU A 309 17.73 -24.23 -3.19
C GLU A 309 16.49 -23.82 -3.99
N PRO A 310 16.67 -23.29 -5.21
CA PRO A 310 15.54 -22.83 -6.01
C PRO A 310 14.69 -24.03 -6.43
N PRO A 311 13.37 -24.01 -6.17
CA PRO A 311 12.45 -24.97 -6.73
C PRO A 311 12.24 -24.63 -8.22
N ASP A 312 11.00 -24.49 -8.67
CA ASP A 312 10.71 -24.10 -10.05
C ASP A 312 10.91 -22.60 -10.28
N ALA A 313 11.54 -22.26 -11.41
CA ALA A 313 11.76 -20.87 -11.78
C ALA A 313 10.42 -20.13 -12.02
N PRO A 314 10.24 -18.91 -11.47
CA PRO A 314 9.05 -18.11 -11.75
C PRO A 314 8.93 -17.82 -13.25
N THR A 315 7.73 -17.99 -13.80
CA THR A 315 7.45 -17.67 -15.20
C THR A 315 7.02 -16.22 -15.35
N PHE A 316 7.26 -15.62 -16.51
CA PHE A 316 6.79 -14.27 -16.82
C PHE A 316 5.26 -14.17 -16.68
N LEU A 317 4.53 -15.13 -17.24
CA LEU A 317 3.06 -15.14 -17.18
C LEU A 317 2.54 -15.26 -15.74
N GLY A 318 3.19 -16.09 -14.92
CA GLY A 318 2.87 -16.30 -13.50
C GLY A 318 3.24 -15.14 -12.57
N THR A 319 3.97 -14.15 -13.06
CA THR A 319 4.44 -12.98 -12.29
C THR A 319 4.01 -11.68 -12.97
N VAL A 320 4.86 -11.14 -13.85
CA VAL A 320 4.67 -9.86 -14.55
C VAL A 320 3.40 -9.87 -15.40
N GLY A 321 3.06 -11.00 -16.03
CA GLY A 321 1.83 -11.17 -16.79
C GLY A 321 0.57 -10.89 -15.95
N TYR A 322 0.49 -11.46 -14.74
CA TYR A 322 -0.59 -11.15 -13.79
C TYR A 322 -0.59 -9.67 -13.38
N MET A 323 0.58 -9.08 -13.11
CA MET A 323 0.67 -7.66 -12.76
C MET A 323 0.17 -6.75 -13.89
N LEU A 324 0.51 -7.05 -15.15
CA LEU A 324 0.06 -6.30 -16.32
C LEU A 324 -1.45 -6.44 -16.52
N LEU A 325 -1.99 -7.65 -16.38
CA LEU A 325 -3.43 -7.87 -16.42
C LEU A 325 -4.14 -7.08 -15.31
N LEU A 326 -3.57 -7.05 -14.11
CA LEU A 326 -4.11 -6.27 -12.99
C LEU A 326 -4.14 -4.78 -13.32
N VAL A 327 -3.07 -4.23 -13.90
CA VAL A 327 -3.02 -2.81 -14.33
C VAL A 327 -4.15 -2.49 -15.31
N VAL A 328 -4.42 -3.37 -16.28
CA VAL A 328 -5.53 -3.18 -17.22
C VAL A 328 -6.87 -3.16 -16.47
N CYS A 329 -7.12 -4.13 -15.58
CA CYS A 329 -8.35 -4.18 -14.79
C CYS A 329 -8.53 -2.95 -13.90
N LEU A 330 -7.49 -2.53 -13.19
CA LEU A 330 -7.50 -1.33 -12.34
C LEU A 330 -7.75 -0.06 -13.17
N GLY A 331 -7.11 0.06 -14.34
CA GLY A 331 -7.34 1.16 -15.28
C GLY A 331 -8.78 1.25 -15.77
N LEU A 332 -9.41 0.11 -16.06
CA LEU A 332 -10.83 0.05 -16.43
C LEU A 332 -11.75 0.48 -15.28
N VAL A 333 -11.45 0.07 -14.05
CA VAL A 333 -12.16 0.51 -12.85
C VAL A 333 -12.07 2.04 -12.70
N ILE A 334 -10.86 2.60 -12.74
CA ILE A 334 -10.65 4.04 -12.61
C ILE A 334 -11.37 4.82 -13.71
N LYS A 335 -11.25 4.37 -14.97
CA LYS A 335 -11.93 5.00 -16.11
C LYS A 335 -13.45 5.05 -15.88
N LYS A 336 -14.06 3.95 -15.45
CA LYS A 336 -15.50 3.87 -15.16
C LYS A 336 -15.94 4.90 -14.12
N PHE A 337 -15.21 5.02 -13.00
CA PHE A 337 -15.56 5.96 -11.93
C PHE A 337 -15.30 7.43 -12.31
N LEU A 338 -14.25 7.71 -13.11
CA LEU A 338 -13.99 9.05 -13.61
C LEU A 338 -15.05 9.54 -14.60
N SER A 339 -15.50 8.68 -15.52
CA SER A 339 -16.58 9.04 -16.45
C SER A 339 -17.91 9.33 -15.74
N ASN A 340 -18.21 8.64 -14.65
CA ASN A 340 -19.42 8.89 -13.87
C ASN A 340 -19.36 10.23 -13.10
N ALA A 341 -18.18 10.62 -12.61
CA ALA A 341 -18.01 11.91 -11.92
C ALA A 341 -18.30 13.12 -12.83
N GLU A 342 -18.02 13.00 -14.14
CA GLU A 342 -18.37 14.05 -15.13
C GLU A 342 -19.87 14.29 -15.25
N PHE A 343 -20.70 13.25 -15.00
CA PHE A 343 -22.15 13.34 -15.10
C PHE A 343 -22.77 14.12 -13.94
N TYR A 344 -22.16 14.04 -12.74
CA TYR A 344 -22.64 14.76 -11.55
C TYR A 344 -22.19 16.22 -11.51
N SER A 345 -21.01 16.56 -12.06
CA SER A 345 -20.54 17.95 -12.13
C SER A 345 -21.30 18.82 -13.17
N LYS A 346 -22.15 18.21 -14.01
CA LYS A 346 -22.96 18.90 -15.03
C LYS A 346 -24.43 19.10 -14.62
N LYS A 347 -24.83 18.66 -13.43
CA LYS A 347 -26.10 18.99 -12.79
C LYS A 347 -25.84 19.99 -11.69
#